data_AF-A0A075I698-F1
#
_entry.id   AF-A0A075I698-F1
#
_cell.length_a   1.000
_cell.length_b   1.000
_cell.length_c   1.000
_cell.angle_alpha   90.00
_cell.angle_beta   90.00
_cell.angle_gamma   90.00
#
_symmetry.space_group_name_H-M   'P 1'
#
loop_
_entity.id
_entity.type
_entity.pdbx_description
1 polymer ?
#
loop_
_entity_poly.entity_id
_entity_poly.type
_entity_poly.pdbx_seq_one_letter_code
_entity_poly.pdbx_strand_id
1 'polypeptide(L)' 'MIEWSKKNNDMLCIAEFENSIRVMGKLDSKNVMPKPGQLIKFTKCTLNDKPRFFFTLD' A
#
# COMPACT_ATOMS: atom_id res chain seq x y z
N MET A 1 2.40 -3.49 9.54
CA MET A 1 3.65 -2.72 9.24
C MET A 1 3.66 -2.37 7.76
N ILE A 2 4.26 -1.24 7.36
CA ILE A 2 4.37 -0.81 5.95
C ILE A 2 5.83 -0.59 5.55
N GLU A 3 6.19 -1.13 4.39
CA GLU A 3 7.39 -0.78 3.62
C GLU A 3 6.95 -0.18 2.29
N TRP A 4 7.66 0.81 1.76
CA TRP A 4 7.26 1.48 0.51
C TRP A 4 8.45 1.89 -0.36
N SER A 5 8.14 2.09 -1.64
CA SER A 5 9.04 2.63 -2.65
C SER A 5 8.29 3.65 -3.50
N LYS A 6 8.99 4.71 -3.92
CA LYS A 6 8.46 5.75 -4.79
C LYS A 6 9.26 5.79 -6.09
N LYS A 7 8.56 5.77 -7.22
CA LYS A 7 9.12 6.02 -8.55
C LYS A 7 8.26 7.06 -9.25
N ASN A 8 8.83 8.23 -9.53
CA ASN A 8 8.09 9.39 -10.05
C ASN A 8 6.90 9.75 -9.14
N ASN A 9 5.68 9.77 -9.68
CA ASN A 9 4.45 10.06 -8.95
C ASN A 9 3.78 8.79 -8.38
N ASP A 10 4.31 7.60 -8.68
CA ASP A 10 3.75 6.35 -8.18
C ASP A 10 4.45 5.91 -6.90
N MET A 11 3.65 5.49 -5.92
CA MET A 11 4.11 4.88 -4.69
C MET A 11 3.54 3.47 -4.57
N LEU A 12 4.43 2.51 -4.35
CA LEU A 12 4.11 1.11 -4.09
C LEU A 12 4.46 0.78 -2.65
N CYS A 13 3.70 -0.09 -2.02
CA CYS A 13 3.98 -0.57 -0.69
C CYS A 13 3.78 -2.07 -0.56
N ILE A 14 4.46 -2.64 0.43
CA ILE A 14 4.15 -3.94 1.01
C ILE A 14 3.54 -3.68 2.39
N ALA A 15 2.35 -4.21 2.62
CA ALA A 15 1.61 -4.07 3.85
C ALA A 15 1.47 -5.43 4.53
N GLU A 16 1.86 -5.49 5.81
CA GLU A 16 1.73 -6.68 6.64
C GLU A 16 0.49 -6.58 7.54
N PHE A 17 -0.35 -7.61 7.47
CA PHE A 17 -1.56 -7.83 8.26
C PHE A 17 -1.43 -9.13 9.07
N GLU A 18 -1.97 -9.14 10.28
CA GLU A 18 -2.00 -10.31 11.17
C GLU A 18 -0.64 -11.01 11.33
N ASN A 19 0.45 -10.24 11.26
CA ASN A 19 1.84 -10.68 11.35
C ASN A 19 2.22 -11.84 10.41
N SER A 20 1.46 -12.06 9.33
CA SER A 20 1.61 -13.24 8.48
C SER A 20 1.25 -12.97 7.01
N ILE A 21 0.29 -12.08 6.76
CA ILE A 21 -0.20 -11.78 5.42
C ILE A 21 0.53 -10.54 4.91
N ARG A 22 1.31 -10.69 3.83
CA ARG A 22 1.98 -9.56 3.17
C ARG A 22 1.37 -9.31 1.80
N VAL A 23 0.87 -8.10 1.58
CA VAL A 23 0.20 -7.69 0.35
C VAL A 23 0.96 -6.54 -0.29
N MET A 24 1.35 -6.71 -1.56
CA MET A 24 1.89 -5.62 -2.36
C MET A 24 0.75 -4.87 -3.05
N GLY A 25 0.83 -3.53 -3.06
CA GLY A 25 -0.15 -2.71 -3.75
C GLY A 25 0.31 -1.29 -3.99
N LYS A 26 -0.59 -0.50 -4.59
CA LYS A 26 -0.38 0.93 -4.80
C LYS A 26 -0.85 1.69 -3.55
N LEU A 27 -0.03 2.63 -3.09
CA LEU A 27 -0.36 3.52 -1.99
C LEU A 27 -0.69 4.90 -2.54
N ASP A 28 -1.93 5.34 -2.34
CA ASP A 28 -2.29 6.74 -2.52
C ASP A 28 -1.92 7.51 -1.26
N SER A 29 -0.78 8.19 -1.32
CA SER A 29 -0.24 8.95 -0.21
C SER A 29 -0.69 10.41 -0.19
N LYS A 30 -1.51 10.85 -1.17
CA LYS A 30 -1.94 12.26 -1.32
C LYS A 30 -0.78 13.27 -1.20
N ASN A 31 0.39 12.94 -1.74
CA ASN A 31 1.65 13.69 -1.65
C ASN A 31 2.31 13.77 -0.26
N VAL A 32 1.84 13.01 0.73
CA VAL A 32 2.48 12.84 2.03
C VAL A 32 3.46 11.66 1.96
N MET A 33 4.62 11.76 2.63
CA MET A 33 5.51 10.61 2.79
C MET A 33 5.04 9.71 3.94
N PRO A 34 4.88 8.39 3.73
CA PRO A 34 4.59 7.47 4.80
C PRO A 34 5.72 7.44 5.85
N LYS A 35 5.39 7.07 7.08
CA LYS A 35 6.37 6.78 8.14
C LYS A 35 6.49 5.27 8.38
N PRO A 36 7.67 4.75 8.79
CA PRO A 36 7.79 3.35 9.15
C PRO A 36 6.80 2.98 10.25
N GLY A 37 6.08 1.87 10.06
CA GLY A 37 5.07 1.41 11.02
C GLY A 37 3.73 2.17 10.99
N GLN A 38 3.54 3.15 10.09
CA GLN A 38 2.27 3.83 9.93
C GLN A 38 1.16 2.85 9.51
N LEU A 39 -0.05 3.08 10.03
CA LEU A 39 -1.25 2.34 9.62
C LEU A 39 -1.70 2.79 8.23
N ILE A 40 -2.24 1.85 7.47
CA ILE A 40 -2.85 2.10 6.18
C ILE A 40 -4.22 1.48 6.12
N LYS A 41 -5.06 2.02 5.24
CA LYS A 41 -6.39 1.50 4.99
C LYS A 41 -6.43 0.80 3.64
N PHE A 42 -6.94 -0.43 3.63
CA PHE A 42 -7.30 -1.10 2.37
C PHE A 42 -8.52 -0.40 1.77
N THR A 43 -8.39 0.03 0.52
CA THR A 43 -9.44 0.80 -0.16
C THR A 43 -10.22 -0.06 -1.15
N LYS A 44 -9.52 -0.76 -2.04
CA LYS A 44 -10.14 -1.60 -3.08
C LYS A 44 -9.16 -2.62 -3.65
N CYS A 45 -9.72 -3.65 -4.29
CA CYS A 45 -8.99 -4.61 -5.12
C CYS A 45 -9.68 -4.72 -6.49
N THR A 46 -8.89 -4.90 -7.56
CA THR A 46 -9.41 -5.21 -8.90
C THR A 46 -8.94 -6.59 -9.34
N LEU A 47 -9.83 -7.36 -9.98
CA LEU A 47 -9.58 -8.75 -10.41
C LEU A 47 -9.36 -8.91 -11.93
N ASN A 48 -9.13 -7.81 -12.67
CA ASN A 48 -8.87 -7.88 -14.10
C ASN A 48 -7.45 -8.43 -14.36
N ASP A 49 -7.38 -9.74 -14.66
CA ASP A 49 -6.21 -10.59 -14.94
C ASP A 49 -5.20 -10.79 -13.81
N LYS A 50 -4.86 -9.73 -13.06
CA LYS A 50 -4.00 -9.81 -11.88
C LYS A 50 -4.60 -9.00 -10.73
N PRO A 51 -4.66 -9.55 -9.51
CA PRO A 51 -5.07 -8.80 -8.33
C PRO A 51 -4.21 -7.56 -8.17
N ARG A 52 -4.86 -6.38 -8.09
CA ARG A 52 -4.19 -5.12 -7.74
C ARG A 52 -4.85 -4.56 -6.49
N PHE A 53 -4.04 -4.38 -5.46
CA PHE A 53 -4.48 -3.84 -4.18
C PHE A 53 -4.17 -2.35 -4.12
N PHE A 54 -5.11 -1.59 -3.55
CA PHE A 54 -5.00 -0.15 -3.39
C PHE A 54 -5.18 0.20 -1.92
N PHE A 55 -4.27 1.02 -1.42
CA PHE A 55 -4.22 1.47 -0.05
C PHE A 55 -4.19 3.00 0.01
N THR A 56 -4.65 3.56 1.13
CA THR A 56 -4.45 4.96 1.49
C THR A 56 -3.76 5.06 2.83
N LEU A 57 -3.05 6.17 3.07
CA LEU A 57 -2.67 6.54 4.43
C LEU A 57 -3.93 6.78 5.27
N ASP A 58 -3.92 6.32 6.51
CA ASP A 58 -4.90 6.67 7.56
C ASP A 58 -4.48 7.96 8.27
#